data_AF-A0A1S1VAF9-F1
#
_entry.id   AF-A0A1S1VAF9-F1
#
_cell.length_a   1.000
_cell.length_b   1.000
_cell.length_c   1.000
_cell.angle_alpha   90.00
_cell.angle_beta   90.00
_cell.angle_gamma   90.00
#
_symmetry.space_group_name_H-M   'P 1'
#
loop_
_entity.id
_entity.type
_entity.pdbx_description
1 polymer ?
#
loop_
_entity_poly.entity_id
_entity_poly.type
_entity_poly.pdbx_seq_one_letter_code
_entity_poly.pdbx_strand_id
1 'polypeptide(L)'
;MDLTDSLFKSLMAKDKIFEETPNLPSNNQKAQFQVSSLDGRDKFIVDIDRRGKIEMKSKLQERYAGNQVLVRIDANSPPHTNPDSTTTS
;
A
#
# COMPACT_ATOMS: atom_id res chain seq x y z
N MET A 1 -10.19 12.03 11.55
CA MET A 1 -9.46 13.01 10.72
C MET A 1 -9.75 12.64 9.29
N ASP A 2 -10.41 13.53 8.56
CA ASP A 2 -10.81 13.25 7.18
C ASP A 2 -9.60 13.47 6.26
N LEU A 3 -9.38 12.53 5.35
CA LEU A 3 -8.31 12.62 4.37
C LEU A 3 -8.75 13.55 3.23
N THR A 4 -8.40 14.83 3.33
CA THR A 4 -8.63 15.79 2.23
C THR A 4 -7.70 15.48 1.06
N ASP A 5 -8.08 15.89 -0.15
CA ASP A 5 -7.23 15.76 -1.34
C ASP A 5 -5.86 16.45 -1.16
N SER A 6 -5.84 17.62 -0.52
CA SER A 6 -4.60 18.34 -0.21
C SER A 6 -3.69 17.56 0.75
N LEU A 7 -4.27 16.94 1.78
CA LEU A 7 -3.53 16.11 2.72
C LEU A 7 -3.01 14.84 2.03
N PHE A 8 -3.84 14.17 1.23
CA PHE A 8 -3.46 13.02 0.43
C PHE A 8 -2.25 13.31 -0.45
N LYS A 9 -2.31 14.40 -1.25
CA LYS A 9 -1.21 14.82 -2.14
C LYS A 9 0.07 15.11 -1.36
N SER A 10 -0.04 15.78 -0.21
CA SER A 10 1.10 16.05 0.67
C SER A 10 1.75 14.77 1.20
N LEU A 11 0.94 13.82 1.69
CA LEU A 11 1.42 12.53 2.21
C LEU A 11 2.07 11.67 1.13
N MET A 12 1.54 11.70 -0.10
CA MET A 12 2.10 10.97 -1.24
C MET A 12 3.43 11.56 -1.73
N ALA A 13 3.61 12.88 -1.64
CA ALA A 13 4.82 13.57 -2.10
C ALA A 13 5.99 13.51 -1.11
N LYS A 14 5.78 13.00 0.11
CA LYS A 14 6.83 12.87 1.12
C LYS A 14 7.81 11.77 0.75
N ASP A 15 9.10 12.06 0.94
CA ASP A 15 10.14 11.04 0.97
C ASP A 15 9.94 10.15 2.19
N LYS A 16 10.03 8.84 1.97
CA LYS A 16 9.72 7.81 2.96
C LYS A 16 10.84 6.79 3.05
N ILE A 17 11.04 6.27 4.25
CA ILE A 17 12.04 5.24 4.55
C ILE A 17 11.37 4.08 5.29
N PHE A 18 11.72 2.86 4.90
CA PHE A 18 11.32 1.68 5.63
C PHE A 18 12.15 1.55 6.90
N GLU A 19 11.51 1.20 8.02
CA GLU A 19 12.22 0.97 9.29
C GLU A 19 13.08 -0.31 9.24
N GLU A 20 12.75 -1.23 8.34
CA GLU A 20 13.48 -2.48 8.07
C GLU A 20 13.58 -2.73 6.56
N THR A 21 14.56 -3.54 6.12
CA THR A 21 14.67 -3.88 4.69
C THR A 21 13.46 -4.69 4.23
N PRO A 22 12.61 -4.16 3.33
CA PRO A 22 11.40 -4.86 2.93
C PRO A 22 11.75 -6.04 2.03
N ASN A 23 11.33 -7.24 2.44
CA ASN A 23 11.40 -8.44 1.62
C ASN A 23 10.00 -8.86 1.21
N LEU A 24 9.83 -9.22 -0.06
CA LEU A 24 8.56 -9.78 -0.53
C LEU A 24 8.29 -11.09 0.22
N PRO A 25 7.11 -11.25 0.84
CA PRO A 25 6.75 -12.52 1.47
C PRO A 25 6.67 -13.63 0.43
N SER A 26 6.83 -14.89 0.84
CA SER A 26 6.68 -16.04 -0.06
C SER A 26 5.23 -16.20 -0.52
N ASN A 27 5.01 -17.07 -1.51
CA ASN A 27 3.65 -17.41 -1.94
C ASN A 27 2.80 -17.87 -0.75
N ASN A 28 1.54 -17.46 -0.75
CA ASN A 28 0.59 -17.74 0.32
C ASN A 28 0.93 -17.13 1.70
N GLN A 29 1.78 -16.10 1.74
CA GLN A 29 2.10 -15.35 2.95
C GLN A 29 1.68 -13.88 2.84
N LYS A 30 1.69 -13.22 3.99
CA LYS A 30 1.50 -11.77 4.12
C LYS A 30 2.61 -11.18 4.98
N ALA A 31 2.95 -9.93 4.73
CA ALA A 31 3.90 -9.16 5.52
C ALA A 31 3.36 -7.74 5.74
N GLN A 32 3.86 -7.08 6.77
CA GLN A 32 3.55 -5.69 7.08
C GLN A 32 4.84 -5.00 7.45
N PHE A 33 5.09 -3.84 6.84
CA PHE A 33 6.29 -3.06 7.07
C PHE A 33 5.91 -1.68 7.61
N GLN A 34 6.66 -1.22 8.60
CA GLN A 34 6.56 0.16 9.09
C GLN A 34 7.41 1.06 8.19
N VAL A 35 6.81 2.20 7.82
CA VAL A 35 7.43 3.21 6.98
C VAL A 35 7.27 4.55 7.68
N SER A 36 8.33 5.34 7.70
CA SER A 36 8.31 6.69 8.26
C SER A 36 8.63 7.71 7.18
N SER A 37 8.06 8.91 7.30
CA SER A 37 8.56 10.04 6.51
C SER A 37 9.99 10.35 6.92
N LEU A 38 10.79 10.88 5.99
CA LEU A 38 12.18 11.25 6.26
C LEU A 38 12.31 12.32 7.36
N ASP A 39 11.28 13.17 7.51
CA ASP A 39 11.17 14.16 8.59
C ASP A 39 10.76 13.56 9.96
N GLY A 40 10.44 12.25 10.01
CA GLY A 40 10.05 11.50 11.20
C GLY A 40 8.68 11.82 11.77
N ARG A 41 7.90 12.70 11.14
CA ARG A 41 6.62 13.20 11.68
C ARG A 41 5.44 12.30 11.35
N ASP A 42 5.49 11.63 10.22
CA ASP A 42 4.41 10.80 9.71
C ASP A 42 4.83 9.34 9.70
N LYS A 43 3.88 8.48 10.12
CA LYS A 43 4.04 7.03 10.09
C LYS A 43 3.04 6.41 9.14
N PHE A 44 3.54 5.43 8.40
CA PHE A 44 2.84 4.70 7.38
C PHE A 44 3.03 3.21 7.61
N ILE A 45 2.09 2.44 7.08
CA ILE A 45 2.17 0.98 7.10
C ILE A 45 2.00 0.49 5.68
N VAL A 46 2.93 -0.33 5.21
CA VAL A 46 2.83 -1.03 3.93
C VAL A 46 2.46 -2.49 4.19
N ASP A 47 1.25 -2.87 3.78
CA ASP A 47 0.80 -4.26 3.81
C ASP A 47 1.10 -4.94 2.46
N ILE A 48 1.67 -6.13 2.51
CA ILE A 48 1.86 -7.00 1.36
C ILE A 48 1.09 -8.30 1.60
N ASP A 49 0.16 -8.63 0.72
CA ASP A 49 -0.63 -9.87 0.77
C ASP A 49 -0.45 -10.66 -0.53
N ARG A 50 0.19 -11.82 -0.43
CA ARG A 50 0.40 -12.78 -1.52
C ARG A 50 -0.39 -14.07 -1.31
N ARG A 51 -1.44 -14.02 -0.48
CA ARG A 51 -2.36 -15.14 -0.31
C ARG A 51 -3.31 -15.27 -1.49
N GLY A 52 -3.51 -16.50 -1.93
CA GLY A 52 -4.44 -16.81 -3.01
C GLY A 52 -4.08 -18.08 -3.75
N LYS A 53 -5.04 -18.54 -4.56
CA LYS A 53 -4.85 -19.68 -5.47
C LYS A 53 -4.06 -19.32 -6.73
N ILE A 54 -3.99 -18.03 -7.07
CA ILE A 54 -3.26 -17.52 -8.24
C ILE A 54 -1.83 -17.27 -7.79
N GLU A 55 -0.90 -18.06 -8.31
CA GLU A 55 0.50 -18.15 -7.84
C GLU A 55 1.25 -16.81 -7.90
N MET A 56 0.90 -15.94 -8.85
CA MET A 56 1.55 -14.62 -9.03
C MET A 56 0.74 -13.43 -8.50
N LYS A 57 -0.39 -13.66 -7.83
CA LYS A 57 -1.18 -12.57 -7.26
C LYS A 57 -0.45 -11.92 -6.10
N SER A 58 -0.31 -10.60 -6.15
CA SER A 58 0.26 -9.82 -5.04
C SER A 58 -0.54 -8.54 -4.86
N LYS A 59 -0.95 -8.27 -3.62
CA LYS A 59 -1.60 -7.01 -3.22
C LYS A 59 -0.62 -6.23 -2.35
N LEU A 60 -0.38 -4.98 -2.69
CA LEU A 60 0.37 -4.03 -1.87
C LEU A 60 -0.55 -2.86 -1.49
N GLN A 61 -0.50 -2.43 -0.24
CA GLN A 61 -1.36 -1.36 0.26
C GLN A 61 -0.60 -0.48 1.26
N GLU A 62 -0.53 0.82 1.00
CA GLU A 62 0.01 1.79 1.94
C GLU A 62 -1.13 2.45 2.73
N ARG A 63 -0.95 2.55 4.05
CA ARG A 63 -1.89 3.20 4.97
C ARG A 63 -1.21 4.30 5.77
N TYR A 64 -1.95 5.39 6.00
CA TYR A 64 -1.62 6.46 6.93
C TYR A 64 -2.50 6.38 8.19
N ALA A 65 -1.96 6.82 9.32
CA ALA A 65 -2.68 6.88 10.60
C ALA A 65 -3.38 5.56 10.98
N GLY A 66 -2.75 4.43 10.66
CA GLY A 66 -3.26 3.10 10.94
C GLY A 66 -4.36 2.63 10.00
N ASN A 67 -5.36 3.43 9.64
CA ASN A 67 -6.54 2.90 8.92
C ASN A 67 -6.87 3.59 7.59
N GLN A 68 -6.21 4.70 7.23
CA GLN A 68 -6.51 5.42 6.00
C GLN A 68 -5.70 4.87 4.84
N VAL A 69 -6.34 4.24 3.86
CA VAL A 69 -5.65 3.73 2.66
C VAL A 69 -5.27 4.91 1.77
N LEU A 70 -3.98 5.04 1.48
CA LEU A 70 -3.48 6.04 0.53
C LEU A 70 -3.48 5.47 -0.87
N VAL A 71 -2.80 4.33 -1.06
CA VAL A 71 -2.68 3.67 -2.35
C VAL A 71 -2.76 2.16 -2.19
N ARG A 72 -3.35 1.51 -3.18
CA ARG A 72 -3.39 0.05 -3.31
C ARG A 72 -3.01 -0.33 -4.72
N ILE A 73 -2.09 -1.27 -4.84
CA ILE A 73 -1.63 -1.84 -6.09
C ILE A 73 -1.91 -3.34 -6.03
N ASP A 74 -2.68 -3.84 -6.99
CA ASP A 74 -2.92 -5.27 -7.16
C ASP A 74 -2.24 -5.74 -8.46
N ALA A 75 -1.37 -6.74 -8.35
CA ALA A 75 -0.70 -7.39 -9.48
C ALA A 75 -1.30 -8.79 -9.70
N ASN A 76 -1.57 -9.13 -10.97
CA ASN A 76 -2.17 -10.41 -11.39
C ASN A 76 -3.47 -10.74 -10.63
N SER A 77 -4.25 -9.71 -10.31
CA SER A 77 -5.59 -9.85 -9.76
C SER A 77 -6.62 -10.04 -10.88
N PRO A 78 -7.81 -10.59 -10.59
CA PRO A 78 -8.91 -10.59 -11.54
C PRO A 78 -9.26 -9.16 -11.99
N PRO A 79 -9.84 -9.01 -13.19
CA PRO A 79 -10.35 -7.73 -13.68
C PRO A 79 -11.29 -7.09 -12.66
N HIS A 80 -11.04 -5.82 -12.35
CA HIS A 80 -11.87 -5.04 -11.44
C HIS A 80 -11.93 -3.57 -11.86
N THR A 81 -12.97 -2.89 -11.39
CA THR A 81 -13.17 -1.46 -11.66
C THR A 81 -12.54 -0.64 -10.54
N ASN A 82 -11.67 0.29 -10.93
CA ASN A 82 -11.06 1.27 -10.05
C ASN A 82 -12.05 2.39 -9.69
N PRO A 83 -11.80 3.16 -8.62
CA PRO A 83 -12.62 4.31 -8.24
C PRO A 83 -12.75 5.39 -9.33
N ASP A 84 -11.80 5.47 -10.26
CA ASP A 84 -11.82 6.37 -11.42
C ASP A 84 -12.62 5.80 -12.62
N SER A 85 -13.33 4.69 -12.42
CA SER A 85 -14.09 3.93 -13.43
C SER A 85 -13.26 3.21 -14.49
N THR A 86 -11.93 3.19 -14.39
CA THR A 86 -11.09 2.36 -15.27
C THR A 86 -11.20 0.88 -14.88
N THR A 87 -11.06 -0.02 -15.85
CA THR A 87 -11.06 -1.48 -15.60
C THR A 87 -9.69 -2.05 -15.87
N THR A 88 -9.15 -2.82 -14.93
CA THR A 88 -7.91 -3.57 -15.12
C THR A 88 -8.19 -4.81 -15.99
N SER A 89 -7.41 -5.02 -17.05
CA SER A 89 -7.51 -6.17 -17.98
C SER A 89 -6.84 -7.43 -17.46
#